data_AF-A0A3P7EIG4-F1
#
_entry.id   AF-A0A3P7EIG4-F1
#
_cell.length_a   1.000
_cell.length_b   1.000
_cell.length_c   1.000
_cell.angle_alpha   90.00
_cell.angle_beta   90.00
_cell.angle_gamma   90.00
#
_symmetry.space_group_name_H-M   'P 1'
#
loop_
_entity.id
_entity.type
_entity.pdbx_description
1 polymer ?
#
loop_
_entity_poly.entity_id
_entity_poly.type
_entity_poly.pdbx_seq_one_letter_code
_entity_poly.pdbx_strand_id
1 'polypeptide(L)'
;MTSWSPCSTRSISPCGSPLHLRGSWAYDIVYLPPSLERSIKIQKGALSLGIILNAEIDKGINGCQVKSICSKKAIGRDGRVQVKILVYFYKN
;
A
#
# COMPACT_ATOMS: atom_id res chain seq x y z
N MET A 1 -2.28 -14.14 53.54
CA MET A 1 -3.59 -14.20 52.86
C MET A 1 -3.98 -12.78 52.45
N THR A 2 -3.74 -12.39 51.20
CA THR A 2 -4.58 -11.44 50.44
C THR A 2 -4.08 -11.47 48.99
N SER A 3 -5.04 -11.68 48.11
CA SER A 3 -4.91 -12.05 46.70
C SER A 3 -4.65 -10.82 45.83
N TRP A 4 -3.68 -10.91 44.91
CA TRP A 4 -3.62 -10.03 43.74
C TRP A 4 -4.57 -10.57 42.67
N SER A 5 -5.64 -9.85 42.38
CA SER A 5 -6.43 -10.07 41.17
C SER A 5 -5.89 -9.17 40.06
N PRO A 6 -5.28 -9.70 38.99
CA PRO A 6 -4.94 -8.88 37.83
C PRO A 6 -6.25 -8.51 37.11
N CYS A 7 -6.47 -7.21 36.92
CA CYS A 7 -7.51 -6.69 36.03
C CYS A 7 -7.24 -7.16 34.60
N SER A 8 -7.74 -8.34 34.23
CA SER A 8 -7.91 -8.73 32.84
C SER A 8 -9.10 -7.97 32.26
N THR A 9 -8.87 -6.73 31.81
CA THR A 9 -9.85 -6.05 30.96
C THR A 9 -9.94 -6.83 29.66
N ARG A 10 -11.04 -7.56 29.50
CA ARG A 10 -11.51 -8.20 28.27
C ARG A 10 -11.42 -7.19 27.13
N SER A 11 -10.38 -7.27 26.31
CA SER A 11 -10.25 -6.44 25.11
C SER A 11 -11.33 -6.86 24.12
N ILE A 12 -12.37 -6.05 23.98
CA ILE A 12 -13.27 -6.12 22.84
C ILE A 12 -12.49 -5.51 21.68
N SER A 13 -11.94 -6.36 20.80
CA SER A 13 -11.31 -5.90 19.56
C SER A 13 -12.35 -5.08 18.79
N PRO A 14 -12.13 -3.79 18.49
CA PRO A 14 -13.04 -3.08 17.61
C PRO A 14 -12.99 -3.77 16.26
N CYS A 15 -14.05 -4.50 15.94
CA CYS A 15 -14.29 -5.07 14.62
C CYS A 15 -14.73 -3.92 13.70
N GLY A 16 -13.79 -3.02 13.43
CA GLY A 16 -13.92 -1.88 12.55
C GLY A 16 -12.52 -1.58 12.07
N SER A 17 -12.31 -1.56 10.75
CA SER A 17 -10.98 -1.36 10.19
C SER A 17 -10.34 -0.11 10.83
N PRO A 18 -9.13 -0.22 11.41
CA PRO A 18 -8.50 0.88 12.13
C PRO A 18 -8.20 2.09 11.23
N LEU A 19 -8.45 1.98 9.94
CA LEU A 19 -8.26 3.03 8.95
C LEU A 19 -9.33 4.13 9.02
N HIS A 20 -10.53 3.84 9.54
CA HIS A 20 -11.67 4.78 9.53
C HIS A 20 -11.96 5.43 10.90
N LEU A 21 -11.20 5.08 11.94
CA LEU A 21 -11.34 5.72 13.25
C LEU A 21 -10.75 7.13 13.20
N ARG A 22 -11.49 8.11 13.76
CA ARG A 22 -10.97 9.47 13.95
C ARG A 22 -9.68 9.41 14.77
N GLY A 23 -8.59 9.92 14.20
CA GLY A 23 -7.24 9.81 14.75
C GLY A 23 -6.37 8.73 14.10
N SER A 24 -6.92 7.94 13.17
CA SER A 24 -6.12 7.08 12.30
C SER A 24 -5.33 7.92 11.30
N TRP A 25 -4.11 7.50 10.97
CA TRP A 25 -3.28 8.09 9.90
C TRP A 25 -3.95 8.12 8.52
N ALA A 26 -5.01 7.31 8.36
CA ALA A 26 -5.80 7.08 7.16
C ALA A 26 -7.13 7.82 7.17
N TYR A 27 -7.51 8.44 8.30
CA TYR A 27 -8.85 8.96 8.53
C TYR A 27 -9.27 10.01 7.48
N ASP A 28 -8.34 10.89 7.10
CA ASP A 28 -8.57 11.97 6.14
C ASP A 28 -8.24 11.57 4.69
N ILE A 29 -7.97 10.30 4.41
CA ILE A 29 -7.58 9.85 3.07
C ILE A 29 -8.83 9.48 2.28
N VAL A 30 -9.02 10.19 1.16
CA VAL A 30 -10.04 9.88 0.16
C VAL A 30 -9.58 8.66 -0.63
N TYR A 31 -10.31 7.55 -0.52
CA TYR A 31 -10.08 6.36 -1.33
C TYR A 31 -10.45 6.65 -2.79
N LEU A 32 -9.59 6.25 -3.72
CA LEU A 32 -9.89 6.33 -5.13
C LEU A 32 -10.91 5.24 -5.52
N PRO A 33 -11.82 5.52 -6.46
CA PRO A 33 -12.78 4.53 -6.91
C PRO A 33 -12.09 3.37 -7.66
N PRO A 34 -12.55 2.11 -7.49
CA PRO A 34 -11.97 0.94 -8.18
C PRO A 34 -12.00 1.02 -9.71
N SER A 35 -12.86 1.87 -10.28
CA SER A 35 -12.92 2.11 -11.73
C SER A 35 -11.64 2.75 -12.29
N LEU A 36 -10.80 3.35 -11.44
CA LEU A 36 -9.49 3.87 -11.82
C LEU A 36 -8.39 2.82 -11.75
N GLU A 37 -8.66 1.65 -11.18
CA GLU A 37 -7.69 0.58 -11.04
C GLU A 37 -7.56 -0.22 -12.34
N ARG A 38 -6.33 -0.61 -12.67
CA ARG A 38 -6.04 -1.53 -13.77
C ARG A 38 -4.97 -2.50 -13.34
N SER A 39 -5.22 -3.79 -13.52
CA SER A 39 -4.22 -4.84 -13.32
C SER A 39 -3.39 -5.05 -14.59
N ILE A 40 -2.07 -5.10 -14.42
CA ILE A 40 -1.12 -5.49 -15.47
C ILE A 40 -0.23 -6.63 -14.97
N LYS A 41 0.09 -7.57 -15.86
CA LYS A 41 1.08 -8.61 -15.59
C LYS A 41 2.38 -8.22 -16.30
N ILE A 42 3.47 -8.13 -15.53
CA ILE A 42 4.80 -7.79 -16.03
C ILE A 42 5.68 -9.04 -15.98
N GLN A 43 6.26 -9.42 -17.11
CA GLN A 43 7.19 -10.53 -17.19
C GLN A 43 8.58 -10.09 -16.71
N LYS A 44 8.88 -10.40 -15.44
CA LYS A 44 10.16 -10.03 -14.81
C LYS A 44 11.36 -10.79 -15.39
N GLY A 45 11.20 -12.10 -15.63
CA GLY A 45 12.31 -12.99 -15.96
C GLY A 45 13.44 -12.89 -14.93
N ALA A 46 14.69 -12.82 -15.40
CA ALA A 46 15.88 -12.61 -14.56
C ALA A 46 16.14 -11.12 -14.21
N LEU A 47 15.39 -10.16 -14.77
CA LEU A 47 15.62 -8.73 -14.53
C LEU A 47 15.02 -8.30 -13.19
N SER A 48 15.58 -7.28 -12.55
CA SER A 48 14.87 -6.59 -11.47
C SER A 48 13.69 -5.76 -12.04
N LEU A 49 12.71 -5.42 -11.20
CA LEU A 49 11.55 -4.62 -11.62
C LEU A 49 11.98 -3.22 -12.10
N GLY A 50 12.86 -2.55 -11.35
CA GLY A 50 13.46 -1.28 -11.72
C GLY A 50 12.54 -0.08 -11.57
N ILE A 51 11.87 0.03 -10.44
CA ILE A 51 10.98 1.13 -10.09
C ILE A 51 11.40 1.74 -8.75
N ILE A 52 11.28 3.07 -8.63
CA ILE A 52 11.46 3.81 -7.39
C ILE A 52 10.13 4.49 -7.09
N LEU A 53 9.67 4.39 -5.84
CA LEU A 53 8.40 4.93 -5.38
C LEU A 53 8.64 6.14 -4.47
N ASN A 54 7.70 7.08 -4.45
CA ASN A 54 7.72 8.20 -3.52
C ASN A 54 7.14 7.77 -2.16
N ALA A 55 8.01 7.39 -1.23
CA ALA A 55 7.60 7.01 0.12
C ALA A 55 7.02 8.18 0.96
N GLU A 56 7.33 9.42 0.58
CA GLU A 56 6.92 10.63 1.31
C GLU A 56 5.50 11.09 0.95
N ILE A 57 5.06 10.82 -0.29
CA ILE A 57 3.77 11.30 -0.81
C ILE A 57 2.67 10.32 -0.44
N ASP A 58 2.95 9.02 -0.51
CA ASP A 58 1.91 8.01 -0.39
C ASP A 58 2.02 7.23 0.90
N LYS A 59 0.96 7.31 1.71
CA LYS A 59 0.78 6.44 2.87
C LYS A 59 0.39 5.00 2.49
N GLY A 60 0.54 4.62 1.22
CA GLY A 60 0.20 3.29 0.68
C GLY A 60 -1.29 3.00 0.53
N ILE A 61 -2.18 3.93 0.88
CA ILE A 61 -3.63 3.68 0.91
C ILE A 61 -4.24 3.59 -0.49
N ASN A 62 -3.86 4.52 -1.38
CA ASN A 62 -4.29 4.54 -2.79
C ASN A 62 -3.24 3.90 -3.73
N GLY A 63 -2.22 3.28 -3.14
CA GLY A 63 -1.02 2.78 -3.83
C GLY A 63 0.19 3.63 -3.52
N CYS A 64 1.28 3.39 -4.24
CA CYS A 64 2.51 4.18 -4.13
C CYS A 64 2.79 4.87 -5.46
N GLN A 65 3.09 6.17 -5.45
CA GLN A 65 3.39 6.94 -6.64
C GLN A 65 4.77 6.57 -7.18
N VAL A 66 4.84 6.37 -8.49
CA VAL A 66 6.10 6.12 -9.19
C VAL A 66 6.93 7.39 -9.28
N LYS A 67 8.08 7.41 -8.61
CA LYS A 67 9.09 8.47 -8.65
C LYS A 67 9.93 8.41 -9.93
N SER A 68 10.41 7.23 -10.28
CA SER A 68 11.23 7.01 -11.48
C SER A 68 11.25 5.55 -11.90
N ILE A 69 11.47 5.31 -13.19
CA ILE A 69 11.53 3.98 -13.80
C ILE A 69 12.87 3.81 -14.50
N CYS A 70 13.55 2.69 -14.26
CA CYS A 70 14.77 2.36 -14.97
C CYS A 70 14.42 1.68 -16.31
N SER A 71 14.68 2.35 -17.42
CA SER A 71 14.34 1.89 -18.79
C SER A 71 14.93 0.52 -19.15
N LYS A 72 16.06 0.14 -18.56
CA LYS A 72 16.75 -1.14 -18.84
C LYS A 72 16.19 -2.34 -18.07
N LYS A 73 15.22 -2.15 -17.18
CA LYS A 73 14.67 -3.17 -16.25
C LYS A 73 13.27 -3.61 -16.66
N ALA A 74 12.70 -4.60 -15.98
CA ALA A 74 11.46 -5.25 -16.42
C ALA A 74 10.30 -4.28 -16.64
N ILE A 75 10.06 -3.36 -15.70
CA ILE A 75 8.98 -2.37 -15.82
C ILE A 75 9.28 -1.36 -16.93
N GLY A 76 10.53 -0.91 -17.04
CA GLY A 76 10.95 0.00 -18.10
C GLY A 76 10.84 -0.59 -19.51
N ARG A 77 11.11 -1.89 -19.65
CA ARG A 77 10.95 -2.63 -20.92
C ARG A 77 9.49 -2.87 -21.28
N ASP A 78 8.63 -3.05 -20.29
CA ASP A 78 7.18 -3.23 -20.50
C ASP A 78 6.51 -1.93 -20.97
N GLY A 79 6.95 -0.78 -20.45
CA GLY A 79 6.56 0.56 -20.96
C GLY A 79 5.14 1.02 -20.63
N ARG A 80 4.29 0.17 -20.02
CA ARG A 80 2.91 0.54 -19.66
C ARG A 80 2.80 1.36 -18.36
N VAL A 81 3.83 1.32 -17.51
CA VAL A 81 3.91 2.09 -16.26
C VAL A 81 4.56 3.44 -16.54
N GLN A 82 3.95 4.53 -16.09
CA GLN A 82 4.46 5.89 -16.24
C GLN A 82 4.84 6.50 -14.88
N VAL A 83 5.70 7.51 -14.89
CA VAL A 83 5.99 8.31 -13.69
C VAL A 83 4.74 9.07 -13.27
N LYS A 84 4.56 9.31 -11.96
CA LYS A 84 3.39 9.97 -11.34
C LYS A 84 2.08 9.16 -11.29
N ILE A 85 2.04 7.93 -11.79
CA ILE A 85 0.89 7.04 -11.55
C ILE A 85 1.02 6.35 -10.19
N LEU A 86 -0.10 5.91 -9.62
CA LEU A 86 -0.15 5.08 -8.42
C LEU A 86 -0.10 3.60 -8.79
N VAL A 87 0.70 2.81 -8.08
CA VAL A 87 0.82 1.37 -8.28
C VAL A 87 0.64 0.59 -6.98
N TYR A 88 0.00 -0.57 -7.09
CA TYR A 88 0.00 -1.62 -6.08
C TYR A 88 0.74 -2.84 -6.60
N PHE A 89 1.56 -3.46 -5.75
CA PHE A 89 2.25 -4.70 -6.09
C PHE A 89 1.46 -5.89 -5.57
N TYR A 90 0.90 -6.66 -6.49
CA TYR A 90 0.33 -7.97 -6.19
C TYR A 90 1.35 -9.04 -6.57
N LYS A 91 1.78 -9.83 -5.57
CA LYS A 91 2.54 -11.04 -5.81
C LYS A 91 1.52 -12.16 -6.07
N ASN A 92 1.46 -12.65 -7.30
CA ASN A 92 0.82 -13.95 -7.58
C ASN A 92 1.73 -15.08 -7.14
#